data_AF-A0ABD5MDJ4-F1
#
_entry.id   AF-A0ABD5MDJ4-F1
#
_cell.length_a   1.000
_cell.length_b   1.000
_cell.length_c   1.000
_cell.angle_alpha   90.00
_cell.angle_beta   90.00
_cell.angle_gamma   90.00
#
_symmetry.space_group_name_H-M   'P 1'
#
loop_
_entity.id
_entity.type
_entity.pdbx_description
1 polymer ?
#
loop_
_entity_poly.entity_id
_entity_poly.type
_entity_poly.pdbx_seq_one_letter_code
_entity_poly.pdbx_strand_id
1 'polypeptide(L)'
;MTEGTDTEPNADPGRERALRTARLRTSHADAETVAAALRPDNTDSMEMAVEGDALVTTVSRETTGGLQSTVDDTVVNLTVAETIVDTVQNYE
;
A
#
# COMPACT_ATOMS: atom_id res chain seq x y z
N MET A 1 5.70 36.51 41.51
CA MET A 1 4.34 36.53 40.94
C MET A 1 4.41 37.37 39.68
N THR A 2 4.40 36.85 38.46
CA THR A 2 3.81 35.61 37.92
C THR A 2 4.67 35.05 36.78
N GLU A 3 4.72 33.72 36.77
CA GLU A 3 5.18 32.74 35.79
C GLU A 3 5.51 33.22 34.38
N GLY A 4 6.79 33.06 34.01
CA GLY A 4 7.18 32.82 32.63
C GLY A 4 6.90 31.36 32.32
N THR A 5 5.87 31.09 31.52
CA THR A 5 5.68 29.76 30.92
C THR A 5 6.67 29.64 29.77
N ASP A 6 7.77 28.96 30.04
CA ASP A 6 8.65 28.41 29.01
C ASP A 6 7.79 27.64 28.00
N THR A 7 7.79 28.15 26.78
CA THR A 7 7.25 27.44 25.62
C THR A 7 8.10 26.19 25.46
N GLU A 8 7.55 25.00 25.71
CA GLU A 8 8.18 23.76 25.30
C GLU A 8 7.99 23.58 23.78
N PRO A 9 9.04 23.65 22.94
CA PRO A 9 8.97 23.12 21.59
C PRO A 9 9.57 21.71 21.65
N ASN A 10 8.87 20.76 22.27
CA ASN A 10 9.31 19.37 22.25
C ASN A 10 8.78 18.64 21.01
N ALA A 11 9.05 19.22 19.84
CA ALA A 11 9.06 18.47 18.60
C ALA A 11 10.49 17.98 18.40
N ASP A 12 10.77 16.75 18.85
CA ASP A 12 12.01 16.05 18.52
C ASP A 12 12.10 15.93 16.99
N PRO A 13 12.98 16.70 16.31
CA PRO A 13 13.05 16.71 14.85
C PRO A 13 13.76 15.47 14.30
N GLY A 14 14.22 14.56 15.18
CA GLY A 14 15.14 13.47 14.84
C GLY A 14 14.57 12.06 14.99
N ARG A 15 13.33 11.88 15.45
CA ARG A 15 12.71 10.54 15.41
C ARG A 15 12.26 10.27 13.98
N GLU A 16 13.20 9.83 13.14
CA GLU A 16 12.93 9.18 11.87
C GLU A 16 11.73 8.26 12.10
N ARG A 17 10.56 8.65 11.58
CA ARG A 17 9.30 8.00 11.95
C ARG A 17 9.40 6.58 11.43
N ALA A 18 9.66 5.65 12.34
CA ALA A 18 9.84 4.25 12.00
C ALA A 18 8.69 3.79 11.09
N LEU A 19 9.05 3.39 9.88
CA LEU A 19 8.10 2.92 8.89
C LEU A 19 7.46 1.62 9.39
N ARG A 20 6.16 1.51 9.17
CA ARG A 20 5.40 0.29 9.36
C ARG A 20 5.20 -0.32 7.98
N THR A 21 5.43 -1.61 7.88
CA THR A 21 5.40 -2.31 6.59
C THR A 21 4.38 -3.45 6.63
N ALA A 22 3.61 -3.58 5.57
CA ALA A 22 2.77 -4.75 5.29
C ALA A 22 3.22 -5.39 3.98
N ARG A 23 3.17 -6.72 3.90
CA ARG A 23 3.43 -7.48 2.68
C ARG A 23 2.22 -8.33 2.34
N LEU A 24 1.62 -8.07 1.18
CA LEU A 24 0.52 -8.85 0.62
C LEU A 24 1.09 -9.81 -0.42
N ARG A 25 0.61 -11.04 -0.42
CA ARG A 25 0.88 -12.03 -1.46
C ARG A 25 -0.45 -12.61 -1.92
N THR A 26 -0.74 -12.51 -3.21
CA THR A 26 -2.00 -12.97 -3.80
C THR A 26 -1.70 -13.74 -5.08
N SER A 27 -2.41 -14.84 -5.32
CA SER A 27 -2.22 -15.69 -6.49
C SER A 27 -3.27 -15.34 -7.56
N HIS A 28 -2.84 -15.31 -8.83
CA HIS A 28 -3.66 -14.95 -9.97
C HIS A 28 -3.39 -15.90 -11.13
N ALA A 29 -4.41 -16.18 -11.94
CA ALA A 29 -4.23 -16.94 -13.18
C ALA A 29 -3.32 -16.20 -14.19
N ASP A 30 -3.40 -14.86 -14.20
CA ASP A 30 -2.53 -13.98 -14.98
C ASP A 30 -2.05 -12.80 -14.12
N ALA A 31 -1.01 -13.06 -13.31
CA ALA A 31 -0.45 -12.07 -12.39
C ALA A 31 0.17 -10.85 -13.09
N GLU A 32 0.69 -11.02 -14.31
CA GLU A 32 1.26 -9.92 -15.09
C GLU A 32 0.20 -8.93 -15.56
N THR A 33 -0.93 -9.44 -16.05
CA THR A 33 -2.06 -8.58 -16.46
C THR A 33 -2.66 -7.84 -15.26
N VAL A 34 -2.82 -8.52 -14.11
CA VAL A 34 -3.30 -7.88 -12.87
C VAL A 34 -2.31 -6.80 -12.40
N ALA A 35 -1.00 -7.07 -12.41
CA ALA A 35 0.01 -6.08 -12.06
C ALA A 35 0.00 -4.86 -12.98
N ALA A 36 -0.18 -5.08 -14.30
CA ALA A 36 -0.29 -4.01 -15.27
C ALA A 36 -1.53 -3.13 -15.04
N ALA A 37 -2.65 -3.73 -14.62
CA ALA A 37 -3.88 -3.02 -14.29
C ALA A 37 -3.74 -2.14 -13.03
N LEU A 38 -2.96 -2.60 -12.03
CA LEU A 38 -2.73 -1.88 -10.77
C LEU A 38 -1.62 -0.81 -10.84
N ARG A 39 -0.70 -0.93 -11.80
CA ARG A 39 0.43 -0.01 -11.98
C ARG A 39 0.06 1.49 -11.93
N PRO A 40 -1.06 1.97 -12.51
CA PRO A 40 -1.42 3.38 -12.48
C PRO A 40 -1.63 3.96 -11.07
N ASP A 41 -2.03 3.13 -10.11
CA ASP A 41 -2.29 3.58 -8.74
C ASP A 41 -1.02 3.54 -7.87
N ASN A 42 0.09 2.98 -8.37
CA ASN A 42 1.33 2.84 -7.62
C ASN A 42 1.89 4.20 -7.18
N THR A 43 2.30 4.26 -5.92
CA THR A 43 2.88 5.44 -5.27
C THR A 43 4.21 5.04 -4.64
N ASP A 44 5.05 6.01 -4.27
CA ASP A 44 6.33 5.75 -3.60
C ASP A 44 6.20 5.00 -2.26
N SER A 45 4.99 4.93 -1.70
CA SER A 45 4.69 4.18 -0.48
C SER A 45 4.45 2.68 -0.72
N MET A 46 4.51 2.23 -1.97
CA MET A 46 4.27 0.84 -2.34
C MET A 46 5.20 0.34 -3.44
N GLU A 47 5.56 -0.93 -3.33
CA GLU A 47 6.31 -1.68 -4.33
C GLU A 47 5.49 -2.91 -4.73
N MET A 48 5.37 -3.16 -6.05
CA MET A 48 4.70 -4.35 -6.58
C MET A 48 5.65 -5.15 -7.46
N ALA A 49 5.65 -6.46 -7.29
CA ALA A 49 6.43 -7.39 -8.08
C ALA A 49 5.64 -8.68 -8.35
N VAL A 50 5.77 -9.21 -9.56
CA VAL A 50 5.25 -10.53 -9.91
C VAL A 50 6.32 -11.58 -9.59
N GLU A 51 5.93 -12.59 -8.81
CA GLU A 51 6.74 -13.73 -8.43
C GLU A 51 6.02 -15.03 -8.88
N GLY A 52 6.16 -15.38 -10.16
CA GLY A 52 5.46 -16.52 -10.75
C GLY A 52 3.98 -16.23 -10.97
N ASP A 53 3.11 -17.00 -10.32
CA ASP A 53 1.65 -16.78 -10.30
C ASP A 53 1.20 -15.80 -9.21
N ALA A 54 2.14 -15.26 -8.42
CA ALA A 54 1.83 -14.39 -7.30
C ALA A 54 2.16 -12.93 -7.59
N LEU A 55 1.23 -12.03 -7.25
CA LEU A 55 1.52 -10.61 -7.10
C LEU A 55 1.88 -10.33 -5.64
N VAL A 56 3.06 -9.77 -5.43
CA VAL A 56 3.58 -9.34 -4.14
C VAL A 56 3.57 -7.83 -4.07
N THR A 57 2.87 -7.30 -3.07
CA THR A 57 2.81 -5.86 -2.79
C THR A 57 3.38 -5.59 -1.41
N THR A 58 4.39 -4.73 -1.33
CA THR A 58 4.94 -4.22 -0.08
C THR A 58 4.49 -2.78 0.09
N VAL A 59 3.88 -2.45 1.23
CA VAL A 59 3.41 -1.10 1.55
C VAL A 59 4.15 -0.61 2.79
N SER A 60 4.71 0.59 2.73
CA SER A 60 5.41 1.22 3.85
C SER A 60 4.83 2.59 4.19
N ARG A 61 4.39 2.77 5.44
CA ARG A 61 3.74 4.01 5.92
C ARG A 61 4.21 4.37 7.33
N GLU A 62 4.19 5.67 7.64
CA GLU A 62 4.61 6.20 8.94
C GLU A 62 3.63 5.91 10.08
N THR A 63 2.36 5.62 9.76
CA THR A 63 1.31 5.37 10.75
C THR A 63 0.58 4.08 10.46
N THR A 64 0.07 3.42 11.50
CA THR A 64 -0.70 2.18 11.35
C THR A 64 -2.01 2.44 10.61
N GLY A 65 -2.66 3.59 10.85
CA GLY A 65 -3.88 3.98 10.14
C GLY A 65 -3.63 4.22 8.65
N GLY A 66 -2.54 4.92 8.30
CA GLY A 66 -2.15 5.09 6.90
C GLY A 66 -1.78 3.78 6.21
N LEU A 67 -1.11 2.87 6.93
CA LEU A 67 -0.82 1.52 6.44
C LEU A 67 -2.12 0.75 6.17
N GLN A 68 -3.04 0.70 7.14
CA GLN A 68 -4.30 -0.02 7.02
C GLN A 68 -5.15 0.54 5.87
N SER A 69 -5.31 1.86 5.77
CA SER A 69 -6.05 2.46 4.65
C SER A 69 -5.47 2.08 3.30
N THR A 70 -4.14 2.12 3.15
CA THR A 70 -3.49 1.78 1.87
C THR A 70 -3.63 0.29 1.54
N VAL A 71 -3.53 -0.57 2.56
CA VAL A 71 -3.74 -2.01 2.40
C VAL A 71 -5.18 -2.30 1.96
N ASP A 72 -6.17 -1.68 2.61
CA ASP A 72 -7.59 -1.85 2.27
C ASP A 72 -7.88 -1.39 0.84
N ASP A 73 -7.38 -0.21 0.45
CA ASP A 73 -7.52 0.30 -0.93
C ASP A 73 -6.87 -0.65 -1.94
N THR A 74 -5.68 -1.17 -1.64
CA THR A 74 -4.97 -2.14 -2.50
C THR A 74 -5.78 -3.42 -2.70
N VAL A 75 -6.38 -3.96 -1.63
CA VAL A 75 -7.20 -5.18 -1.71
C VAL A 75 -8.46 -4.94 -2.54
N VAL A 76 -9.13 -3.79 -2.37
CA VAL A 76 -10.30 -3.42 -3.17
C VAL A 76 -9.93 -3.31 -4.65
N ASN A 77 -8.85 -2.60 -4.97
CA ASN A 77 -8.39 -2.44 -6.36
C ASN A 77 -8.00 -3.79 -6.98
N LEU A 78 -7.40 -4.69 -6.20
CA LEU A 78 -7.05 -6.04 -6.64
C LEU A 78 -8.29 -6.86 -7.03
N THR A 79 -9.34 -6.84 -6.21
CA THR A 79 -10.60 -7.55 -6.50
C THR A 79 -11.24 -7.04 -7.79
N VAL A 80 -11.20 -5.72 -8.02
CA VAL A 80 -11.72 -5.12 -9.26
C VAL A 80 -10.88 -5.54 -10.47
N ALA A 81 -9.56 -5.47 -10.36
CA ALA A 81 -8.66 -5.89 -11.43
C ALA A 81 -8.86 -7.36 -11.81
N GLU A 82 -8.91 -8.25 -10.81
CA GLU A 82 -9.16 -9.69 -11.02
C GLU A 82 -10.51 -9.94 -11.72
N THR A 83 -11.58 -9.27 -11.27
CA THR A 83 -12.91 -9.41 -11.86
C THR A 83 -12.93 -8.99 -13.34
N ILE A 84 -12.26 -7.88 -13.68
CA ILE A 84 -12.20 -7.38 -15.06
C ILE A 84 -11.38 -8.33 -15.93
N VAL A 85 -10.23 -8.79 -15.44
CA VAL A 85 -9.36 -9.72 -16.17
C VAL A 85 -10.11 -11.02 -16.45
N ASP A 86 -10.77 -11.60 -15.44
CA ASP A 86 -11.56 -12.82 -15.61
C ASP A 86 -12.73 -12.61 -16.60
N THR A 87 -13.44 -11.49 -16.48
CA THR A 87 -14.54 -11.15 -17.40
C THR A 87 -14.07 -11.06 -18.85
N VAL A 88 -12.93 -10.43 -19.10
CA VAL A 88 -12.38 -10.26 -20.47
C VAL A 88 -11.86 -11.58 -21.03
N GLN A 89 -11.23 -12.42 -20.21
CA GLN A 89 -10.72 -13.72 -20.66
C GLN A 89 -11.84 -14.74 -20.94
N ASN A 90 -12.97 -14.61 -20.25
CA ASN A 90 -14.13 -15.49 -20.40
C ASN A 90 -15.23 -14.89 -21.31
N TYR A 91 -14.95 -13.77 -21.98
CA TYR A 91 -15.89 -13.15 -22.92
C TYR A 91 -15.78 -13.83 -24.29
N GLU A 92 -16.81 -14.58 -24.70
CA GLU A 92 -16.93 -15.21 -26.03
C GLU A 92 -17.43 -14.24 -27.11
#